data_AF-A0A8T4TAE7-F1
#
_entry.id   AF-A0A8T4TAE7-F1
#
_cell.length_a   1.000
_cell.length_b   1.000
_cell.length_c   1.000
_cell.angle_alpha   90.00
_cell.angle_beta   90.00
_cell.angle_gamma   90.00
#
_symmetry.space_group_name_H-M   'P 1'
#
loop_
_entity.id
_entity.type
_entity.pdbx_description
1 polymer ?
#
loop_
_entity_poly.entity_id
_entity_poly.type
_entity_poly.pdbx_seq_one_letter_code
_entity_poly.pdbx_strand_id
1 'polypeptide(L)'
;MNKPKVLVGCPTSDYHKYCLSDYKESVKNLSYNNYSVVLVDNSYDKDYYKNLEDSQTRVIKCTYSESARDRIVRSRNILRDIALNENYDYFLRSY
;
A
#
# COMPACT_ATOMS: atom_id res chain seq x y z
N MET A 1 13.95 22.71 9.63
CA MET A 1 13.05 21.63 10.10
C MET A 1 13.20 20.46 9.15
N ASN A 2 13.48 19.24 9.65
CA ASN A 2 13.45 18.05 8.80
C ASN A 2 12.02 17.80 8.34
N LYS A 3 11.82 17.54 7.05
CA LYS A 3 10.52 17.18 6.50
C LYS A 3 10.12 15.81 7.07
N PRO A 4 8.95 15.64 7.71
CA PRO A 4 8.51 14.35 8.24
C PRO A 4 8.50 13.23 7.18
N LYS A 5 8.95 12.03 7.52
CA LYS A 5 8.89 10.88 6.63
C LYS A 5 7.48 10.28 6.66
N VAL A 6 6.82 10.24 5.51
CA VAL A 6 5.42 9.79 5.40
C VAL A 6 5.31 8.43 4.70
N LEU A 7 4.62 7.48 5.31
CA LEU A 7 4.23 6.24 4.64
C LEU A 7 2.82 6.41 4.05
N VAL A 8 2.69 6.25 2.74
CA VAL A 8 1.41 6.11 2.05
C VAL A 8 1.13 4.62 1.88
N GLY A 9 0.24 4.08 2.70
CA GLY A 9 -0.10 2.66 2.68
C GLY A 9 -1.51 2.41 2.16
N CYS A 10 -1.66 1.43 1.27
CA CYS A 10 -2.96 1.04 0.73
C CYS A 10 -3.09 -0.50 0.67
N PRO A 11 -4.07 -1.09 1.38
CA PRO A 11 -4.47 -2.47 1.13
C PRO A 11 -5.22 -2.51 -0.21
N THR A 12 -4.81 -3.39 -1.12
CA THR A 12 -5.40 -3.47 -2.45
C THR A 12 -5.73 -4.91 -2.82
N SER A 13 -6.59 -5.07 -3.82
CA SER A 13 -6.98 -6.36 -4.37
C SER A 13 -7.31 -6.24 -5.86
N ASP A 14 -7.45 -7.36 -6.54
CA ASP A 14 -7.94 -7.50 -7.91
C ASP A 14 -9.23 -6.70 -8.21
N TYR A 15 -10.16 -6.61 -7.25
CA TYR A 15 -11.33 -5.75 -7.33
C TYR A 15 -11.01 -4.26 -7.55
N HIS A 16 -9.82 -3.79 -7.19
CA HIS A 16 -9.36 -2.40 -7.34
C HIS A 16 -8.58 -2.17 -8.64
N LYS A 17 -8.51 -3.17 -9.54
CA LYS A 17 -7.79 -3.04 -10.82
C LYS A 17 -8.30 -1.87 -11.67
N TYR A 18 -9.59 -1.55 -11.57
CA TYR A 18 -10.22 -0.46 -12.35
C TYR A 18 -9.64 0.93 -12.01
N CYS A 19 -9.18 1.15 -10.77
CA CYS A 19 -8.66 2.45 -10.31
C CYS A 19 -7.16 2.43 -10.00
N LEU A 20 -6.47 1.31 -10.24
CA LEU A 20 -5.07 1.16 -9.87
C LEU A 20 -4.17 2.18 -10.59
N SER A 21 -4.44 2.44 -11.87
CA SER A 21 -3.69 3.43 -12.66
C SER A 21 -3.86 4.83 -12.07
N ASP A 22 -5.11 5.27 -11.90
CA ASP A 22 -5.45 6.59 -11.39
C ASP A 22 -4.90 6.79 -9.97
N TYR A 23 -4.94 5.75 -9.14
CA TYR A 23 -4.35 5.78 -7.80
C TYR A 23 -2.82 5.97 -7.86
N LYS A 24 -2.12 5.17 -8.67
CA LYS A 24 -0.66 5.29 -8.85
C LYS A 24 -0.27 6.69 -9.33
N GLU A 25 -1.00 7.23 -10.31
CA GLU A 25 -0.78 8.59 -10.82
C GLU A 25 -1.02 9.65 -9.74
N SER A 26 -2.12 9.53 -9.00
CA SER A 26 -2.47 10.47 -7.92
C SER A 26 -1.40 10.50 -6.82
N VAL A 27 -0.92 9.33 -6.39
CA VAL A 27 0.13 9.26 -5.36
C VAL A 27 1.45 9.80 -5.88
N LYS A 28 1.80 9.53 -7.15
CA LYS A 28 3.00 10.08 -7.79
C LYS A 28 2.99 11.60 -7.87
N ASN A 29 1.81 12.19 -8.05
CA ASN A 29 1.60 13.63 -8.17
C ASN A 29 1.51 14.37 -6.81
N LEU A 30 1.74 13.70 -5.68
CA LEU A 30 1.83 14.36 -4.38
C LEU A 30 2.95 15.42 -4.39
N SER A 31 2.61 16.65 -4.01
CA SER A 31 3.57 17.76 -3.90
C SER A 31 4.59 17.59 -2.76
N TYR A 32 4.29 16.68 -1.83
CA TYR A 32 5.18 16.31 -0.75
C TYR A 32 6.26 15.34 -1.26
N ASN A 33 7.52 15.54 -0.90
CA ASN A 33 8.64 14.78 -1.49
C ASN A 33 9.31 13.77 -0.55
N ASN A 34 8.97 13.74 0.74
CA ASN A 34 9.54 12.78 1.70
C ASN A 34 8.53 11.68 2.06
N TYR A 35 8.08 10.94 1.06
CA TYR A 35 7.14 9.84 1.26
C TYR A 35 7.59 8.54 0.60
N SER A 36 7.02 7.44 1.07
CA SER A 36 7.17 6.12 0.44
C SER A 36 5.79 5.50 0.27
N VAL A 37 5.60 4.74 -0.81
CA VAL A 37 4.33 4.10 -1.14
C VAL A 37 4.45 2.61 -0.92
N VAL A 38 3.54 2.05 -0.11
CA VAL A 38 3.44 0.61 0.11
C VAL A 38 2.03 0.13 -0.20
N LEU A 39 1.94 -0.81 -1.14
CA LEU A 39 0.71 -1.51 -1.49
C LEU A 39 0.73 -2.90 -0.89
N VAL A 40 -0.35 -3.29 -0.21
CA VAL A 40 -0.51 -4.66 0.31
C VAL A 40 -1.61 -5.37 -0.45
N ASP A 41 -1.21 -6.26 -1.36
CA ASP A 41 -2.11 -7.06 -2.17
C ASP A 41 -2.70 -8.21 -1.35
N ASN A 42 -4.02 -8.23 -1.17
CA ASN A 42 -4.75 -9.31 -0.51
C ASN A 42 -5.62 -10.16 -1.46
N SER A 43 -5.40 -10.03 -2.77
CA SER A 43 -6.09 -10.84 -3.79
C SER A 43 -5.76 -12.32 -3.63
N TYR A 44 -6.67 -13.18 -4.07
CA TYR A 44 -6.41 -14.60 -4.18
C TYR A 44 -5.34 -14.90 -5.24
N ASP A 45 -5.47 -14.28 -6.41
CA ASP A 45 -4.59 -14.53 -7.56
C ASP A 45 -3.27 -13.75 -7.48
N LYS A 46 -2.20 -14.30 -8.09
CA LYS A 46 -0.87 -13.68 -8.24
C LYS A 46 -0.79 -12.75 -9.44
N ASP A 47 -1.71 -12.81 -10.39
CA ASP A 47 -1.63 -11.96 -11.58
C ASP A 47 -1.90 -10.48 -11.29
N TYR A 48 -2.69 -10.17 -10.25
CA TYR A 48 -2.86 -8.79 -9.79
C TYR A 48 -1.55 -8.22 -9.21
N TYR A 49 -0.81 -9.02 -8.44
CA TYR A 49 0.48 -8.63 -7.86
C TYR A 49 1.49 -8.16 -8.92
N LYS A 50 1.56 -8.84 -10.07
CA LYS A 50 2.48 -8.44 -11.17
C LYS A 50 2.14 -7.07 -11.75
N ASN A 51 0.87 -6.68 -11.78
CA ASN A 51 0.44 -5.36 -12.27
C ASN A 51 0.71 -4.24 -11.25
N LEU A 52 0.98 -4.61 -10.00
CA LEU A 52 1.27 -3.67 -8.93
C LEU A 52 2.74 -3.25 -8.91
N GLU A 53 3.66 -4.13 -9.33
CA GLU A 53 5.09 -3.83 -9.34
C GLU A 53 5.40 -2.58 -10.17
N ASP A 54 6.08 -1.64 -9.54
CA ASP A 54 6.58 -0.42 -10.16
C ASP A 54 7.83 0.05 -9.40
N SER A 55 8.72 0.75 -10.09
CA SER A 55 9.98 1.28 -9.56
C SER A 55 9.80 2.21 -8.34
N GLN A 56 8.64 2.85 -8.18
CA GLN A 56 8.38 3.82 -7.12
C GLN A 56 7.47 3.28 -5.99
N THR A 57 6.94 2.06 -6.13
CA THR A 57 5.94 1.51 -5.22
C THR A 57 6.37 0.15 -4.70
N ARG A 58 6.50 0.01 -3.38
CA ARG A 58 6.78 -1.28 -2.75
C ARG A 58 5.48 -2.07 -2.63
N VAL A 59 5.44 -3.29 -3.19
CA VAL A 59 4.27 -4.16 -3.14
C VAL A 59 4.56 -5.35 -2.23
N ILE A 60 3.59 -5.70 -1.38
CA ILE A 60 3.68 -6.85 -0.48
C ILE A 60 2.45 -7.72 -0.70
N LYS A 61 2.67 -9.02 -0.97
CA LYS A 61 1.58 -9.98 -1.04
C LYS A 61 1.21 -10.45 0.37
N CYS A 62 -0.03 -10.18 0.78
CA CYS A 62 -0.59 -10.72 2.01
C CYS A 62 -1.08 -12.14 1.78
N THR A 63 -0.99 -13.00 2.81
CA THR A 63 -1.62 -14.31 2.81
C THR A 63 -3.13 -14.15 2.65
N TYR A 64 -3.71 -14.86 1.67
CA TYR A 64 -5.15 -14.87 1.46
C TYR A 64 -5.89 -15.53 2.63
N SER A 65 -7.05 -15.00 2.96
CA SER A 65 -7.99 -15.56 3.93
C SER A 65 -9.39 -15.46 3.35
N GLU A 66 -10.27 -16.43 3.61
CA GLU A 66 -11.64 -16.43 3.10
C GLU A 66 -12.45 -15.26 3.65
N SER A 67 -12.20 -14.89 4.91
CA SER A 67 -12.82 -13.75 5.57
C SER A 67 -12.26 -12.43 5.03
N ALA A 68 -13.12 -11.65 4.37
CA ALA A 68 -12.76 -10.31 3.88
C ALA A 68 -12.28 -9.39 5.01
N ARG A 69 -12.88 -9.53 6.20
CA ARG A 69 -12.46 -8.78 7.39
C ARG A 69 -11.02 -9.13 7.78
N ASP A 70 -10.67 -10.41 7.76
CA ASP A 70 -9.33 -10.85 8.15
C ASP A 70 -8.28 -10.44 7.12
N ARG A 71 -8.62 -10.45 5.82
CA ARG A 71 -7.75 -9.89 4.77
C ARG A 71 -7.41 -8.44 5.04
N ILE A 72 -8.40 -7.61 5.34
CA ILE A 72 -8.20 -6.19 5.63
C ILE A 72 -7.42 -5.97 6.94
N VAL A 73 -7.72 -6.74 7.99
CA VAL A 73 -7.00 -6.66 9.27
C VAL A 73 -5.52 -6.99 9.07
N ARG A 74 -5.21 -8.09 8.38
CA ARG A 74 -3.84 -8.51 8.10
C ARG A 74 -3.09 -7.49 7.25
N SER A 75 -3.68 -7.04 6.15
CA SER A 75 -3.05 -6.02 5.30
C SER A 75 -2.74 -4.73 6.06
N ARG A 76 -3.65 -4.29 6.93
CA ARG A 76 -3.45 -3.09 7.75
C ARG A 76 -2.37 -3.28 8.82
N ASN A 77 -2.26 -4.46 9.40
CA ASN A 77 -1.21 -4.75 10.38
C ASN A 77 0.17 -4.74 9.72
N ILE A 78 0.32 -5.34 8.53
CA ILE A 78 1.56 -5.26 7.74
C ILE A 78 1.98 -3.81 7.50
N LEU A 79 1.05 -2.94 7.09
CA LEU A 79 1.34 -1.51 6.87
C LEU A 79 1.76 -0.80 8.16
N ARG A 80 1.14 -1.13 9.30
CA ARG A 80 1.51 -0.55 10.61
C ARG A 80 2.89 -1.00 11.05
N ASP A 81 3.20 -2.29 10.90
CA ASP A 81 4.51 -2.83 11.25
C ASP A 81 5.61 -2.14 10.43
N ILE A 82 5.36 -1.87 9.15
CA ILE A 82 6.28 -1.10 8.30
C ILE A 82 6.43 0.34 8.80
N ALA A 83 5.30 1.00 9.09
CA ALA A 83 5.30 2.38 9.60
C ALA A 83 6.18 2.51 10.85
N LEU A 84 6.00 1.59 11.81
CA LEU A 84 6.68 1.58 13.10
C LEU A 84 8.15 1.14 12.98
N ASN A 85 8.43 0.05 12.28
CA ASN A 85 9.78 -0.51 12.18
C ASN A 85 10.73 0.33 11.33
N GLU A 86 10.22 1.05 10.33
CA GLU A 86 11.03 1.90 9.45
C GLU A 86 11.03 3.38 9.87
N ASN A 87 10.55 3.67 11.08
CA ASN A 87 10.54 5.00 11.71
C ASN A 87 9.89 6.07 10.83
N TYR A 88 8.68 5.82 10.33
CA TYR A 88 7.89 6.86 9.67
C TYR A 88 7.25 7.78 10.72
N ASP A 89 7.29 9.09 10.47
CA ASP A 89 6.68 10.09 11.35
C ASP A 89 5.15 10.11 11.20
N TYR A 90 4.66 9.85 9.99
CA TYR A 90 3.23 9.80 9.68
C TYR A 90 2.87 8.61 8.80
N PHE A 91 1.68 8.09 9.03
CA PHE A 91 1.08 7.02 8.24
C PHE A 91 -0.22 7.51 7.60
N LEU A 92 -0.19 7.74 6.28
CA LEU A 92 -1.37 8.02 5.48
C LEU A 92 -1.94 6.71 4.96
N ARG A 93 -3.14 6.37 5.43
CA ARG A 93 -3.83 5.14 5.04
C ARG A 93 -4.88 5.45 3.96
N SER A 94 -4.67 4.94 2.75
CA SER A 94 -5.69 4.91 1.70
C SER A 94 -6.63 3.72 1.88
N TYR A 95 -7.85 3.88 1.38
CA TYR A 95 -8.89 2.85 1.33
C TYR A 95 -8.77 1.97 0.09
#